data_AF-A0A4Y2L8Q9-F1
#
_entry.id   AF-A0A4Y2L8Q9-F1
#
_cell.length_a   1.000
_cell.length_b   1.000
_cell.length_c   1.000
_cell.angle_alpha   90.00
_cell.angle_beta   90.00
_cell.angle_gamma   90.00
#
_symmetry.space_group_name_H-M   'P 1'
#
loop_
_entity.id
_entity.type
_entity.pdbx_description
1 polymer ?
#
loop_
_entity_poly.entity_id
_entity_poly.type
_entity_poly.pdbx_seq_one_letter_code
_entity_poly.pdbx_strand_id
1 'polypeptide(L)' 'MVWAGISLGCHTDLHVFHGGTLTGVRYRDEILDPYVRPFAGAIGNDFSLMDDNARPHRAVVVENYLEGHGLKRME' A
#
# COMPACT_ATOMS: atom_id res chain seq x y z
N MET A 1 2.91 -13.71 7.32
CA MET A 1 2.30 -12.38 7.52
C MET A 1 1.22 -12.23 6.48
N VAL A 2 0.17 -11.46 6.76
CA VAL A 2 -0.91 -11.23 5.79
C VAL A 2 -1.17 -9.73 5.65
N TRP A 3 -1.69 -9.32 4.49
CA TRP A 3 -2.14 -7.95 4.23
C TRP A 3 -3.47 -7.99 3.50
N ALA A 4 -4.36 -7.06 3.85
CA ALA A 4 -5.58 -6.80 3.11
C ALA A 4 -5.89 -5.31 3.19
N GLY A 5 -6.49 -4.78 2.13
CA GLY A 5 -7.06 -3.43 2.08
C GLY A 5 -8.58 -3.48 2.06
N ILE A 6 -9.22 -2.49 2.67
CA ILE A 6 -10.67 -2.29 2.63
C ILE A 6 -10.97 -0.83 2.33
N SER A 7 -12.05 -0.59 1.59
CA SER A 7 -12.64 0.74 1.36
C SER A 7 -14.15 0.67 1.61
N LEU A 8 -14.87 1.78 1.40
CA LEU A 8 -16.31 1.88 1.70
C LEU A 8 -17.17 0.84 0.95
N GLY A 9 -16.75 0.38 -0.23
CA GLY A 9 -17.52 -0.56 -1.06
C GLY A 9 -16.71 -1.72 -1.64
N CYS A 10 -15.41 -1.81 -1.35
CA CYS A 10 -14.53 -2.85 -1.89
C CYS A 10 -13.59 -3.39 -0.82
N HIS A 11 -13.07 -4.59 -1.05
CA HIS A 11 -11.92 -5.12 -0.33
C HIS A 11 -10.95 -5.77 -1.33
N THR A 12 -9.68 -5.91 -0.93
CA THR A 12 -8.76 -6.81 -1.62
C THR A 12 -8.91 -8.21 -1.07
N ASP A 13 -8.48 -9.23 -1.82
CA ASP A 13 -8.23 -10.53 -1.21
C ASP A 13 -7.09 -10.44 -0.18
N LEU A 14 -6.97 -11.45 0.67
CA LEU A 14 -5.89 -11.54 1.65
C LEU A 14 -4.58 -11.94 0.94
N HIS A 15 -3.62 -11.01 0.88
CA HIS A 15 -2.27 -11.30 0.41
C HIS A 15 -1.48 -12.02 1.50
N VAL A 16 -1.01 -13.22 1.21
CA VAL A 16 -0.16 -14.01 2.13
C VAL A 16 1.29 -13.82 1.73
N PHE A 17 2.07 -13.20 2.61
CA PHE A 17 3.53 -13.13 2.44
C PHE A 17 4.16 -14.48 2.76
N HIS A 18 4.85 -15.05 1.77
CA HIS A 18 5.61 -16.27 1.92
C HIS A 18 7.07 -15.93 2.24
N GLY A 19 7.58 -16.51 3.34
CA GLY A 19 8.97 -16.36 3.80
C GLY A 19 9.36 -14.97 4.30
N GLY A 20 10.36 -14.90 5.18
CA GLY A 20 11.02 -13.66 5.63
C GLY A 20 10.12 -12.62 6.32
N THR A 21 10.73 -11.48 6.66
CA THR A 21 10.06 -10.31 7.24
C THR A 21 9.60 -9.36 6.12
N LEU A 22 8.52 -8.61 6.36
CA LEU A 22 8.11 -7.52 5.49
C LEU A 22 9.14 -6.39 5.55
N THR A 23 9.64 -5.98 4.39
CA THR A 23 10.55 -4.83 4.21
C THR A 23 9.84 -3.77 3.39
N GLY A 24 10.34 -2.53 3.40
CA GLY A 24 9.74 -1.46 2.59
C GLY A 24 9.75 -1.77 1.08
N VAL A 25 10.80 -2.45 0.60
CA VAL A 25 10.87 -2.92 -0.81
C VAL A 25 9.77 -3.94 -1.10
N ARG A 26 9.58 -4.93 -0.22
CA ARG A 26 8.51 -5.92 -0.37
C ARG A 26 7.12 -5.30 -0.24
N TYR A 27 6.95 -4.32 0.64
CA TYR A 27 5.68 -3.60 0.75
C TYR A 27 5.39 -2.84 -0.55
N ARG A 28 6.38 -2.17 -1.15
CA ARG A 28 6.22 -1.54 -2.46
C ARG A 28 5.84 -2.57 -3.54
N ASP A 29 6.61 -3.64 -3.68
CA ASP A 29 6.50 -4.56 -4.81
C ASP A 29 5.32 -5.55 -4.68
N GLU A 30 5.02 -6.00 -3.47
CA GLU A 30 3.95 -6.98 -3.23
C GLU A 30 2.62 -6.34 -2.83
N ILE A 31 2.61 -5.10 -2.32
CA ILE A 31 1.38 -4.42 -1.85
C ILE A 31 1.06 -3.17 -2.66
N LEU A 32 1.96 -2.18 -2.69
CA LEU A 32 1.63 -0.87 -3.26
C LEU A 32 1.39 -0.93 -4.76
N ASP A 33 2.29 -1.58 -5.50
CA ASP A 33 2.21 -1.64 -6.95
C ASP A 33 1.07 -2.53 -7.47
N PRO A 34 0.85 -3.77 -6.96
CA PRO A 34 -0.20 -4.63 -7.48
C PRO A 34 -1.60 -4.31 -6.93
N TYR A 35 -1.73 -3.71 -5.74
CA TYR A 35 -3.04 -3.45 -5.12
C TYR A 35 -3.32 -1.96 -4.97
N VAL A 36 -2.49 -1.20 -4.24
CA VAL A 36 -2.82 0.18 -3.87
C VAL A 36 -2.92 1.08 -5.11
N ARG A 37 -1.97 1.00 -6.04
CA ARG A 37 -1.93 1.84 -7.23
C ARG A 37 -3.12 1.62 -8.17
N PRO A 38 -3.52 0.38 -8.52
CA PRO A 38 -4.75 0.15 -9.28
C PRO A 38 -6.01 0.68 -8.59
N PHE A 39 -6.14 0.48 -7.27
CA PHE A 39 -7.28 0.99 -6.51
C PHE A 39 -7.32 2.52 -6.46
N ALA A 40 -6.17 3.16 -6.31
CA ALA A 40 -6.05 4.61 -6.40
C ALA A 40 -6.48 5.13 -7.78
N GLY A 41 -6.09 4.44 -8.86
CA GLY A 41 -6.54 4.77 -10.20
C GLY A 41 -8.05 4.63 -10.40
N ALA A 42 -8.67 3.62 -9.78
CA ALA A 42 -10.11 3.39 -9.87
C ALA A 42 -10.94 4.39 -9.04
N ILE A 43 -10.47 4.76 -7.85
CA ILE A 43 -11.13 5.72 -6.96
C ILE A 43 -10.87 7.17 -7.43
N GLY A 44 -9.70 7.43 -8.01
CA GLY A 44 -9.32 8.74 -8.51
C GLY A 44 -8.91 9.71 -7.39
N ASN A 45 -9.27 10.99 -7.55
CA ASN A 45 -8.77 12.09 -6.70
C ASN A 45 -9.18 11.98 -5.22
N ASP A 46 -10.23 11.22 -4.92
CA ASP A 46 -10.71 11.00 -3.55
C ASP A 46 -9.94 9.88 -2.82
N PHE A 47 -8.99 9.22 -3.51
CA PHE A 47 -8.18 8.18 -2.91
C PHE A 47 -7.21 8.76 -1.88
N SER A 48 -7.14 8.11 -0.72
CA SER A 48 -6.06 8.31 0.23
C SER A 48 -5.69 6.99 0.91
N LEU A 49 -4.39 6.72 1.01
CA LEU A 49 -3.87 5.52 1.65
C LEU A 49 -3.86 5.70 3.16
N MET A 50 -4.53 4.81 3.88
CA MET A 50 -4.44 4.71 5.34
C MET A 50 -3.64 3.45 5.69
N ASP A 51 -2.52 3.64 6.38
CA ASP A 51 -1.67 2.56 6.90
C ASP A 51 -1.16 2.92 8.31
N ASP A 52 -0.63 1.93 9.02
CA ASP A 52 0.01 2.18 10.31
C ASP A 52 1.43 2.77 10.14
N ASN A 53 2.04 3.12 11.28
CA ASN A 53 3.40 3.67 11.31
C ASN A 53 4.50 2.59 11.33
N ALA A 54 4.24 1.37 10.88
CA ALA A 54 5.25 0.32 10.86
C ALA A 54 6.45 0.70 9.98
N ARG A 55 7.66 0.31 10.40
CA ARG A 55 8.91 0.68 9.71
C ARG A 55 8.92 0.37 8.20
N PRO A 56 8.37 -0.77 7.72
CA PRO A 56 8.27 -1.03 6.28
C PRO A 56 7.40 -0.01 5.54
N HIS A 57 6.29 0.44 6.13
CA HIS A 57 5.38 1.41 5.51
C HIS A 57 5.99 2.81 5.48
N ARG A 58 6.82 3.14 6.48
CA ARG A 58 7.50 4.44 6.62
C ARG A 58 8.94 4.43 6.07
N ALA A 59 9.29 3.43 5.26
CA ALA A 59 10.61 3.35 4.65
C ALA A 59 10.73 4.37 3.52
N VAL A 60 11.93 4.94 3.33
CA VAL A 60 12.20 5.94 2.26
C VAL A 60 11.77 5.43 0.87
N VAL A 61 11.97 4.15 0.58
CA VAL A 61 11.54 3.54 -0.69
C VAL A 61 10.02 3.58 -0.90
N VAL A 62 9.25 3.54 0.19
CA VAL A 62 7.79 3.65 0.16
C VAL A 62 7.38 5.10 0.02
N GLU A 63 7.96 6.02 0.79
CA GLU A 63 7.66 7.46 0.66
C GLU A 63 7.90 7.95 -0.78
N ASN A 64 9.06 7.64 -1.34
CA ASN A 64 9.40 8.01 -2.72
C ASN A 64 8.44 7.38 -3.74
N TYR A 65 7.97 6.16 -3.48
CA TYR A 65 7.00 5.51 -4.35
C TYR A 65 5.64 6.22 -4.29
N LEU A 66 5.15 6.54 -3.10
CA LEU A 66 3.89 7.25 -2.92
C LEU A 66 3.93 8.63 -3.59
N GLU A 67 5.00 9.40 -3.36
CA GLU A 67 5.20 10.70 -3.99
C GLU A 67 5.27 10.60 -5.52
N GLY A 68 6.09 9.67 -6.05
CA GLY A 68 6.25 9.48 -7.50
C GLY A 68 4.99 9.02 -8.23
N HIS A 69 4.01 8.45 -7.51
CA HIS A 69 2.72 8.02 -8.04
C HIS A 69 1.55 8.93 -7.63
N GLY A 70 1.82 10.06 -6.96
CA GLY A 70 0.79 10.99 -6.50
C GLY A 70 -0.17 10.39 -5.46
N LEU A 71 0.24 9.34 -4.76
CA LEU A 71 -0.57 8.65 -3.76
C LEU A 71 -0.49 9.40 -2.44
N LYS A 72 -1.57 10.08 -2.07
CA LYS A 72 -1.66 10.77 -0.78
C LYS A 72 -1.85 9.77 0.35
N ARG A 73 -1.01 9.86 1.38
CA ARG A 73 -1.24 9.16 2.64
C ARG A 73 -2.12 10.00 3.59
N MET A 74 -3.01 9.34 4.32
CA MET A 74 -3.73 9.94 5.44
C MET A 74 -2.80 10.02 6.66
N GLU A 75 -2.70 11.20 7.26
CA GLU A 75 -1.95 11.42 8.50
C GLU A 75 -2.74 11.01 9.74
#